data_AF-A0A2R9AE07-F1
#
_entry.id   AF-A0A2R9AE07-F1
#
_cell.length_a   1.000
_cell.length_b   1.000
_cell.length_c   1.000
_cell.angle_alpha   90.00
_cell.angle_beta   90.00
_cell.angle_gamma   90.00
#
_symmetry.space_group_name_H-M   'P 1'
#
loop_
_entity.id
_entity.type
_entity.pdbx_description
1 polymer ?
#
loop_
_entity_poly.entity_id
_entity_poly.type
_entity_poly.pdbx_seq_one_letter_code
_entity_poly.pdbx_strand_id
1 'polypeptide(L)'
;MLLFLKDVGIEDNQLGAFLTKNHAIFSEDLENLKTRVAYLHSKNFSKADVAQMVRKAPFLLNFSVERLDNRLGFFQKELELSVKKTRDLVVRLPRLLTGSLEPVKENMKVFNTRLFKVKERHLFLTYLGRAQYDPAKPNYISLDKLVSIPDEIFCEEIAKASVQDFEKFLKTL
;
A
#
# COMPACT_ATOMS: atom_id res chain seq x y z
N MET A 1 14.20 19.73 22.93
CA MET A 1 13.60 18.46 22.48
C MET A 1 12.17 18.24 23.00
N LEU A 2 11.94 18.13 24.32
CA LEU A 2 10.58 17.84 24.83
C LEU A 2 9.54 18.90 24.47
N LEU A 3 9.86 20.19 24.60
CA LEU A 3 8.98 21.29 24.16
C LEU A 3 8.64 21.17 22.68
N PHE A 4 9.61 20.87 21.83
CA PHE A 4 9.37 20.65 20.40
C PHE A 4 8.42 19.48 20.15
N LEU A 5 8.53 18.36 20.87
CA LEU A 5 7.59 17.25 20.72
C LEU A 5 6.16 17.67 21.13
N LYS A 6 6.03 18.52 22.16
CA LYS A 6 4.73 19.12 22.54
C LYS A 6 4.20 20.06 21.46
N ASP A 7 5.05 20.89 20.86
CA ASP A 7 4.68 21.81 19.77
C ASP A 7 4.24 21.05 18.51
N VAL A 8 4.83 19.88 18.25
CA VAL A 8 4.41 18.95 17.19
C VAL A 8 3.06 18.29 17.50
N GLY A 9 2.63 18.30 18.77
CA GLY A 9 1.33 17.78 19.22
C GLY A 9 1.40 16.44 19.96
N ILE A 10 2.56 16.05 20.49
CA ILE A 10 2.68 14.89 21.38
C ILE A 10 2.30 15.32 22.81
N GLU A 11 1.25 14.71 23.34
CA GLU A 11 0.74 15.01 24.69
C GLU A 11 1.67 14.45 25.79
N ASP A 12 1.60 15.03 26.99
CA ASP A 12 2.48 14.67 28.11
C ASP A 12 2.38 13.18 28.50
N ASN A 13 1.17 12.62 28.48
CA ASN A 13 0.92 11.19 28.73
C ASN A 13 1.46 10.26 27.62
N GLN A 14 1.81 10.79 26.45
CA GLN A 14 2.34 10.04 25.31
C GLN A 14 3.87 10.08 25.22
N LEU A 15 4.50 11.08 25.86
CA LEU A 15 5.95 11.28 25.79
C LEU A 15 6.73 10.04 26.24
N GLY A 16 6.35 9.40 27.34
CA GLY A 16 7.02 8.19 27.83
C GLY A 16 7.05 7.08 26.77
N ALA A 17 5.89 6.69 26.25
CA ALA A 17 5.78 5.66 25.23
C ALA A 17 6.47 6.02 23.90
N PHE A 18 6.49 7.30 23.54
CA PHE A 18 7.21 7.80 22.37
C PHE A 18 8.72 7.65 22.54
N LEU A 19 9.27 8.14 23.67
CA LEU A 19 10.70 8.17 23.95
C LEU A 19 11.28 6.77 24.20
N THR A 20 10.51 5.86 24.81
CA THR A 20 10.93 4.46 24.94
C THR A 20 11.09 3.78 23.57
N LYS A 21 10.27 4.16 22.58
CA LYS A 21 10.38 3.63 21.21
C LYS A 21 11.48 4.31 20.41
N ASN A 22 11.69 5.61 20.61
CA ASN A 22 12.68 6.40 19.89
C ASN A 22 13.52 7.25 20.85
N HIS A 23 14.45 6.60 21.55
CA HIS A 23 15.47 7.28 22.35
C HIS A 23 16.46 8.11 21.51
N ALA A 24 16.66 7.75 20.24
CA ALA A 24 17.63 8.39 19.36
C ALA A 24 17.23 9.80 18.93
N ILE A 25 15.96 10.19 19.16
CA ILE A 25 15.48 11.56 18.87
C ILE A 25 16.29 12.63 19.61
N PHE A 26 16.85 12.32 20.78
CA PHE A 26 17.69 13.26 21.54
C PHE A 26 19.03 13.57 20.86
N SER A 27 19.47 12.71 19.95
CA SER A 27 20.70 12.90 19.17
C SER A 27 20.48 13.70 17.88
N GLU A 28 19.22 14.02 17.54
CA GLU A 28 18.91 14.82 16.36
C GLU A 28 19.06 16.31 16.64
N ASP A 29 19.51 17.03 15.61
CA ASP A 29 19.49 18.49 15.61
C ASP A 29 18.06 19.03 15.51
N LEU A 30 17.77 20.08 16.30
CA LEU A 30 16.42 20.62 16.42
C LEU A 30 15.97 21.35 15.16
N GLU A 31 16.87 22.03 14.46
CA GLU A 31 16.53 22.74 13.21
C GLU A 31 16.25 21.75 12.08
N ASN A 32 16.97 20.63 12.04
CA ASN A 32 16.66 19.52 11.14
C ASN A 32 15.26 18.93 11.41
N LEU A 33 14.90 18.72 12.68
CA LEU A 33 13.56 18.24 13.04
C LEU A 33 12.46 19.22 12.62
N LYS A 34 12.66 20.53 12.87
CA LYS A 34 11.73 21.58 12.42
C LYS A 34 11.61 21.60 10.90
N THR A 35 12.71 21.44 10.17
CA THR A 35 12.72 21.37 8.71
C THR A 35 11.87 20.20 8.19
N ARG A 36 11.99 19.03 8.83
CA ARG A 36 11.19 17.83 8.47
C ARG A 36 9.70 18.04 8.74
N VAL A 37 9.33 18.71 9.84
CA VAL A 37 7.94 19.09 10.13
C VAL A 37 7.41 20.12 9.14
N ALA A 38 8.20 21.14 8.81
CA ALA A 38 7.84 22.17 7.83
C ALA A 38 7.62 21.57 6.43
N TYR A 39 8.43 20.58 6.04
CA TYR A 39 8.22 19.82 4.82
C TYR A 39 6.89 19.06 4.81
N LEU A 40 6.49 18.42 5.92
CA LEU A 40 5.17 17.78 5.99
C LEU A 40 4.04 18.81 5.81
N HIS A 41 4.17 19.99 6.43
CA HIS A 41 3.19 21.05 6.20
C HIS A 41 3.17 21.56 4.76
N SER A 42 4.32 21.68 4.08
CA SER A 42 4.37 22.07 2.66
C SER A 42 3.72 21.04 1.73
N LYS A 43 3.62 19.78 2.17
CA LYS A 43 2.86 18.72 1.48
C LYS A 43 1.37 18.69 1.83
N ASN A 44 0.85 19.71 2.52
CA ASN A 44 -0.54 19.84 2.95
C ASN A 44 -0.99 18.81 4.00
N PHE A 45 -0.09 18.36 4.87
CA PHE A 45 -0.48 17.66 6.10
C PHE A 45 -0.85 18.69 7.17
N SER A 46 -2.03 18.53 7.80
CA SER A 46 -2.45 19.39 8.89
C SER A 46 -1.61 19.17 10.15
N LYS A 47 -1.69 20.08 11.13
CA LYS A 47 -1.04 19.88 12.45
C LYS A 47 -1.50 18.58 13.12
N ALA A 48 -2.79 18.28 13.05
CA ALA A 48 -3.35 17.05 13.60
C ALA A 48 -2.81 15.80 12.88
N ASP A 49 -2.68 15.86 11.55
CA ASP A 49 -2.09 14.76 10.77
C ASP A 49 -0.65 14.50 11.18
N VAL A 50 0.18 15.55 11.26
CA VAL A 50 1.59 15.43 11.66
C VAL A 50 1.70 14.87 13.08
N ALA A 51 0.94 15.39 14.03
CA ALA A 51 0.91 14.89 15.40
C ALA A 51 0.56 13.39 15.45
N GLN A 52 -0.49 12.98 14.74
CA GLN A 52 -0.89 11.58 14.64
C GLN A 52 0.22 10.71 14.02
N MET A 53 0.83 11.18 12.93
CA MET A 53 1.86 10.45 12.20
C MET A 53 3.09 10.22 13.08
N VAL A 54 3.58 11.27 13.74
CA VAL A 54 4.74 11.22 14.65
C VAL A 54 4.45 10.30 15.85
N ARG A 55 3.26 10.38 16.44
CA ARG A 55 2.85 9.50 17.54
C ARG A 55 2.85 8.02 17.14
N LYS A 56 2.31 7.68 15.97
CA LYS A 56 2.16 6.29 15.49
C LYS A 56 3.45 5.71 14.89
N ALA A 57 4.33 6.57 14.39
CA ALA A 57 5.65 6.22 13.86
C ALA A 57 6.74 7.11 14.49
N PRO A 58 7.25 6.76 15.69
CA PRO A 58 8.17 7.62 16.44
C PRO A 58 9.47 7.99 15.72
N PHE A 59 9.92 7.16 14.78
CA PHE A 59 11.12 7.39 13.96
C PHE A 59 10.86 8.23 12.70
N LEU A 60 9.63 8.66 12.44
CA LEU A 60 9.27 9.39 11.21
C LEU A 60 10.17 10.59 10.99
N LEU A 61 10.38 11.37 12.05
CA LEU A 61 11.20 12.59 11.99
C LEU A 61 12.70 12.31 12.03
N ASN A 62 13.18 11.07 12.10
CA ASN A 62 14.61 10.76 11.95
C ASN A 62 15.04 10.67 10.48
N PHE A 63 14.09 10.56 9.55
CA PHE A 63 14.39 10.45 8.13
C PHE A 63 14.52 11.82 7.47
N SER A 64 15.44 11.92 6.51
CA SER A 64 15.64 13.12 5.71
C SER A 64 14.36 13.47 4.91
N VAL A 65 14.22 14.76 4.59
CA VAL A 65 13.16 15.24 3.69
C VAL A 65 13.16 14.49 2.37
N GLU A 66 14.33 14.27 1.79
CA GLU A 66 14.50 13.50 0.55
C GLU A 66 13.93 12.08 0.68
N ARG A 67 14.24 11.37 1.78
CA ARG A 67 13.71 10.02 2.01
C ARG A 67 12.19 10.03 2.17
N LEU A 68 11.63 11.01 2.89
CA LEU A 68 10.19 11.15 3.04
C LEU A 68 9.51 11.41 1.69
N ASP A 69 10.08 12.30 0.86
CA ASP A 69 9.57 12.62 -0.47
C ASP A 69 9.61 11.41 -1.40
N ASN A 70 10.75 10.71 -1.43
CA ASN A 70 10.92 9.48 -2.19
C ASN A 70 9.90 8.40 -1.77
N ARG A 71 9.58 8.29 -0.47
CA ARG A 71 8.57 7.34 0.02
C ARG A 71 7.15 7.74 -0.37
N LEU A 72 6.80 9.02 -0.26
CA LEU A 72 5.50 9.52 -0.72
C LEU A 72 5.31 9.29 -2.21
N GLY A 73 6.34 9.62 -3.02
CA GLY A 73 6.34 9.39 -4.46
C GLY A 73 6.23 7.92 -4.84
N PHE A 74 6.93 7.03 -4.11
CA PHE A 74 6.82 5.58 -4.28
C PHE A 74 5.37 5.11 -4.11
N PHE A 75 4.72 5.40 -2.98
CA PHE A 75 3.35 4.94 -2.74
C PHE A 75 2.35 5.59 -3.69
N GLN A 76 2.55 6.85 -4.09
CA GLN A 76 1.68 7.49 -5.07
C GLN A 76 1.76 6.79 -6.43
N LYS A 77 2.97 6.47 -6.89
CA LYS A 77 3.20 5.84 -8.19
C LYS A 77 2.78 4.38 -8.20
N GLU A 78 3.27 3.57 -7.27
CA GLU A 78 3.07 2.12 -7.27
C GLU A 78 1.61 1.71 -7.00
N LEU A 79 0.84 2.56 -6.31
CA LEU A 79 -0.58 2.33 -6.03
C LEU A 79 -1.51 3.18 -6.89
N GLU A 80 -0.96 3.96 -7.83
CA GLU A 80 -1.72 4.85 -8.72
C GLU A 80 -2.72 5.75 -7.98
N LEU A 81 -2.30 6.29 -6.83
CA LEU A 81 -3.15 7.08 -5.96
C LEU A 81 -3.12 8.56 -6.34
N SER A 82 -4.24 9.25 -6.14
CA SER A 82 -4.24 10.72 -6.16
C SER A 82 -3.46 11.26 -4.96
N VAL A 83 -2.91 12.47 -5.07
CA VAL A 83 -2.14 13.11 -3.98
C VAL A 83 -2.92 13.10 -2.66
N LYS A 84 -4.22 13.37 -2.69
CA LYS A 84 -5.08 13.31 -1.50
C LYS A 84 -5.14 11.90 -0.91
N LYS A 85 -5.39 10.88 -1.73
CA LYS A 85 -5.43 9.47 -1.28
C LYS A 85 -4.08 9.00 -0.73
N THR A 86 -2.97 9.45 -1.31
CA THR A 86 -1.62 9.17 -0.80
C THR A 86 -1.44 9.75 0.60
N ARG A 87 -1.87 10.99 0.83
CA ARG A 87 -1.84 11.59 2.18
C ARG A 87 -2.71 10.80 3.16
N ASP A 88 -3.95 10.52 2.78
CA ASP A 88 -4.89 9.75 3.63
C ASP A 88 -4.35 8.36 3.98
N LEU A 89 -3.59 7.71 3.07
CA LEU A 89 -2.91 6.45 3.32
C LEU A 89 -1.82 6.60 4.39
N VAL A 90 -0.89 7.55 4.22
CA VAL A 90 0.26 7.67 5.13
C VAL A 90 -0.10 8.29 6.48
N VAL A 91 -1.18 9.07 6.58
CA VAL A 91 -1.74 9.51 7.86
C VAL A 91 -2.30 8.32 8.65
N ARG A 92 -2.98 7.39 7.97
CA ARG A 92 -3.52 6.17 8.59
C ARG A 92 -2.40 5.19 8.97
N LEU A 93 -1.39 5.04 8.10
CA LEU A 93 -0.31 4.05 8.21
C LEU A 93 1.08 4.71 8.10
N PRO A 94 1.49 5.58 9.04
CA PRO A 94 2.73 6.36 8.92
C PRO A 94 4.01 5.51 8.93
N ARG A 95 3.93 4.27 9.41
CA ARG A 95 5.06 3.32 9.39
C ARG A 95 5.49 2.91 7.99
N LEU A 96 4.64 3.11 6.98
CA LEU A 96 4.99 2.96 5.57
C LEU A 96 6.16 3.87 5.16
N LEU A 97 6.31 5.02 5.83
CA LEU A 97 7.40 5.97 5.55
C LEU A 97 8.71 5.60 6.28
N THR A 98 8.64 4.75 7.31
CA THR A 98 9.77 4.48 8.21
C THR A 98 10.43 3.12 7.97
N GLY A 99 9.72 2.15 7.38
CA GLY A 99 10.21 0.79 7.15
C GLY A 99 11.03 0.59 5.87
N SER A 100 11.56 -0.63 5.70
CA SER A 100 12.06 -1.10 4.40
C SER A 100 10.91 -1.19 3.39
N LEU A 101 11.19 -0.85 2.13
CA LEU A 101 10.24 -1.05 1.03
C LEU A 101 10.29 -2.47 0.46
N GLU A 102 11.29 -3.29 0.79
CA GLU A 102 11.44 -4.62 0.18
C GLU A 102 10.22 -5.51 0.46
N PRO A 103 9.75 -5.68 1.72
CA PRO A 103 8.57 -6.50 1.98
C PRO A 103 7.30 -5.95 1.31
N VAL A 104 7.22 -4.62 1.18
CA VAL A 104 6.09 -3.96 0.49
C VAL A 104 6.13 -4.29 -0.99
N LYS A 105 7.30 -4.17 -1.64
CA LYS A 105 7.50 -4.49 -3.05
C LYS A 105 7.25 -5.97 -3.33
N GLU A 106 7.70 -6.87 -2.47
CA GLU A 106 7.43 -8.31 -2.61
C GLU A 106 5.95 -8.62 -2.54
N ASN A 107 5.24 -8.09 -1.53
CA ASN A 107 3.80 -8.26 -1.40
C ASN A 107 3.04 -7.66 -2.60
N MET A 108 3.47 -6.51 -3.11
CA MET A 108 2.90 -5.88 -4.30
C MET A 108 3.10 -6.74 -5.55
N LYS A 109 4.28 -7.36 -5.74
CA LYS A 109 4.52 -8.30 -6.84
C LYS A 109 3.57 -9.48 -6.77
N VAL A 110 3.43 -10.11 -5.61
CA VAL A 110 2.50 -11.24 -5.41
C VAL A 110 1.06 -10.84 -5.71
N PHE A 111 0.63 -9.66 -5.24
CA PHE A 111 -0.71 -9.13 -5.51
C PHE A 111 -0.93 -8.89 -7.00
N ASN A 112 0.03 -8.25 -7.68
CA ASN A 112 -0.04 -7.98 -9.11
C ASN A 112 -0.07 -9.28 -9.93
N THR A 113 0.76 -10.28 -9.61
CA THR A 113 0.71 -11.58 -10.28
C THR A 113 -0.67 -12.23 -10.16
N ARG A 114 -1.26 -12.20 -8.97
CA ARG A 114 -2.64 -12.72 -8.77
C ARG A 114 -3.67 -11.90 -9.55
N LEU A 115 -3.51 -10.59 -9.61
CA LEU A 115 -4.41 -9.70 -10.37
C LEU A 115 -4.33 -9.95 -11.88
N PHE A 116 -3.11 -10.11 -12.44
CA PHE A 116 -2.91 -10.48 -13.84
C PHE A 116 -3.60 -11.81 -14.15
N LYS A 117 -3.38 -12.83 -13.32
CA LYS A 117 -4.03 -14.14 -13.47
C LYS A 117 -5.57 -14.04 -13.43
N VAL A 118 -6.13 -13.24 -12.52
CA VAL A 118 -7.58 -12.99 -12.46
C VAL A 118 -8.07 -12.32 -13.74
N LYS A 119 -7.35 -11.29 -14.21
CA LYS A 119 -7.72 -10.51 -15.40
C LYS A 119 -7.71 -11.38 -16.65
N GLU A 120 -6.65 -12.14 -16.87
CA GLU A 120 -6.48 -13.08 -17.98
C GLU A 120 -7.62 -14.12 -18.01
N ARG A 121 -7.88 -14.76 -16.87
CA ARG A 121 -8.96 -15.75 -16.74
C ARG A 121 -10.35 -15.13 -16.95
N HIS A 122 -10.58 -13.94 -16.39
CA HIS A 122 -11.84 -13.21 -16.57
C HIS A 122 -12.08 -12.83 -18.04
N LEU A 123 -11.05 -12.30 -18.72
CA LEU A 123 -11.14 -11.92 -20.12
C LEU A 123 -11.39 -13.15 -21.01
N PHE A 124 -10.73 -14.26 -20.73
CA PHE A 124 -10.96 -15.50 -21.46
C PHE A 124 -12.37 -16.06 -21.26
N LEU A 125 -12.86 -16.09 -20.01
CA LEU A 125 -14.25 -16.48 -19.73
C LEU A 125 -15.26 -15.55 -20.41
N THR A 126 -14.94 -14.25 -20.50
CA THR A 126 -15.79 -13.28 -21.20
C THR A 126 -15.80 -13.53 -22.70
N TYR A 127 -14.64 -13.79 -23.31
CA TYR A 127 -14.50 -14.19 -24.72
C TYR A 127 -15.31 -15.44 -25.06
N LEU A 128 -15.35 -16.41 -24.14
CA LEU A 128 -16.14 -17.64 -24.28
C LEU A 128 -17.63 -17.48 -23.92
N GLY A 129 -18.06 -16.31 -23.45
CA GLY A 129 -19.44 -16.10 -22.99
C GLY A 129 -19.80 -16.84 -21.69
N ARG A 130 -18.80 -17.20 -20.88
CA ARG A 130 -18.94 -18.02 -19.66
C ARG A 130 -18.70 -17.26 -18.35
N ALA A 131 -18.39 -15.96 -18.41
CA ALA A 131 -18.15 -15.16 -17.22
C ALA A 131 -19.44 -14.95 -16.40
N GLN A 132 -19.68 -15.81 -15.41
CA GLN A 132 -20.81 -15.74 -14.49
C GLN A 132 -20.34 -15.77 -13.04
N TYR A 133 -20.50 -14.66 -12.31
CA TYR A 133 -20.05 -14.50 -10.92
C TYR A 133 -21.20 -14.25 -9.94
N ASP A 134 -22.45 -14.37 -10.39
CA ASP A 134 -23.65 -14.28 -9.55
C ASP A 134 -24.00 -15.66 -8.98
N PRO A 135 -23.96 -15.85 -7.64
CA PRO A 135 -24.27 -17.15 -7.02
C PRO A 135 -25.72 -17.59 -7.21
N ALA A 136 -26.64 -16.69 -7.59
CA ALA A 136 -28.03 -17.02 -7.85
C ALA A 136 -28.28 -17.55 -9.27
N LYS A 137 -27.29 -17.49 -10.18
CA LYS A 137 -27.43 -17.88 -11.59
C LYS A 137 -26.77 -19.24 -11.88
N PRO A 138 -27.29 -20.00 -12.86
CA PRO A 138 -26.64 -21.24 -13.29
C PRO A 138 -25.23 -20.94 -13.83
N ASN A 139 -24.34 -21.93 -13.70
CA ASN A 139 -22.92 -21.82 -14.07
C ASN A 139 -22.12 -20.77 -13.28
N TYR A 140 -22.53 -20.48 -12.03
CA TYR A 140 -21.78 -19.63 -11.12
C TYR A 140 -20.32 -20.08 -10.93
N ILE A 141 -19.40 -19.12 -11.06
CA ILE A 141 -17.97 -19.27 -10.83
C ILE A 141 -17.61 -18.41 -9.61
N SER A 142 -17.16 -19.04 -8.53
CA SER A 142 -16.68 -18.28 -7.38
C SER A 142 -15.33 -17.63 -7.67
N LEU A 143 -15.10 -16.44 -7.11
CA LEU A 143 -13.82 -15.74 -7.26
C LEU A 143 -12.65 -16.52 -6.64
N ASP A 144 -12.91 -17.28 -5.56
CA ASP A 144 -11.89 -18.16 -4.97
C ASP A 144 -11.44 -19.24 -5.96
N LYS A 145 -12.37 -19.94 -6.62
CA LYS A 145 -12.03 -20.91 -7.67
C LYS A 145 -11.26 -20.25 -8.81
N LEU A 146 -11.65 -19.04 -9.21
CA LEU A 146 -10.98 -18.31 -10.29
C LEU A 146 -9.51 -18.02 -9.99
N VAL A 147 -9.12 -17.83 -8.72
CA VAL A 147 -7.74 -17.48 -8.32
C VAL A 147 -6.91 -18.72 -7.97
N SER A 148 -7.51 -19.65 -7.22
CA SER A 148 -6.77 -20.65 -6.45
C SER A 148 -6.42 -21.90 -7.26
N ILE A 149 -7.20 -22.26 -8.28
CA ILE A 149 -6.97 -23.51 -9.04
C ILE A 149 -5.86 -23.38 -10.10
N PRO A 150 -5.17 -24.48 -10.47
CA PRO A 150 -4.23 -24.54 -11.61
C PRO A 150 -4.88 -24.21 -12.96
N ASP A 151 -4.08 -23.86 -13.98
CA ASP A 151 -4.59 -23.45 -15.29
C ASP A 151 -5.23 -24.62 -16.06
N GLU A 152 -4.74 -25.84 -15.86
CA GLU A 152 -5.26 -27.06 -16.45
C GLU A 152 -6.71 -27.30 -16.00
N ILE A 153 -6.92 -27.26 -14.68
CA ILE A 153 -8.23 -27.43 -14.05
C ILE A 153 -9.15 -26.25 -14.43
N PHE A 154 -8.62 -25.03 -14.46
CA PHE A 154 -9.40 -23.87 -14.90
C PHE A 154 -9.91 -24.03 -16.34
N CYS A 155 -9.05 -24.45 -17.27
CA CYS A 155 -9.42 -24.62 -18.68
C CYS A 155 -10.46 -25.73 -18.84
N GLU A 156 -10.23 -26.90 -18.25
CA GLU A 156 -11.09 -28.07 -18.40
C GLU A 156 -12.42 -27.94 -17.64
N GLU A 157 -12.37 -27.54 -16.37
CA GLU A 157 -13.56 -27.58 -15.50
C GLU A 157 -14.40 -26.30 -15.58
N ILE A 158 -13.78 -25.14 -15.81
CA ILE A 158 -14.47 -23.84 -15.78
C ILE A 158 -14.65 -23.28 -17.19
N ALA A 159 -13.57 -23.09 -17.93
CA ALA A 159 -13.63 -22.49 -19.26
C ALA A 159 -14.24 -23.45 -20.30
N LYS A 160 -14.22 -24.76 -20.05
CA LYS A 160 -14.62 -25.81 -21.00
C LYS A 160 -13.88 -25.66 -22.33
N ALA A 161 -12.57 -25.41 -22.24
CA ALA A 161 -11.66 -25.18 -23.35
C ALA A 161 -10.32 -25.90 -23.10
N SER A 162 -9.49 -26.05 -24.13
CA SER A 162 -8.15 -26.60 -23.95
C SER A 162 -7.20 -25.55 -23.37
N VAL A 163 -6.12 -25.99 -22.71
CA VAL A 163 -5.03 -25.09 -22.28
C VAL A 163 -4.40 -24.38 -23.48
N GLN A 164 -4.34 -25.05 -24.64
CA GLN A 164 -3.82 -24.49 -25.89
C GLN A 164 -4.67 -23.32 -26.41
N ASP A 165 -6.00 -23.40 -26.27
CA ASP A 165 -6.89 -22.30 -26.63
C ASP A 165 -6.68 -21.09 -25.71
N PHE A 166 -6.49 -21.35 -24.41
CA PHE A 166 -6.20 -20.31 -23.44
C PHE A 166 -4.85 -19.63 -23.74
N GLU A 167 -3.78 -20.40 -23.94
CA GLU A 167 -2.46 -19.85 -24.32
C GLU A 167 -2.52 -19.05 -25.62
N LYS A 168 -3.29 -19.52 -26.61
CA LYS A 168 -3.48 -18.81 -27.88
C LYS A 168 -4.23 -17.50 -27.67
N PHE A 169 -5.25 -17.47 -26.80
CA PHE A 169 -5.97 -16.26 -26.43
C PHE A 169 -5.08 -15.26 -25.70
N LEU A 170 -4.24 -15.71 -24.75
CA LEU A 170 -3.32 -14.83 -24.03
C LEU A 170 -2.35 -14.10 -24.95
N LYS A 171 -1.97 -14.70 -26.09
CA LYS A 171 -1.15 -14.05 -27.13
C LYS A 171 -1.87 -12.94 -27.90
N THR A 172 -3.19 -12.81 -27.75
CA THR A 172 -4.01 -11.76 -28.39
C THR A 172 -4.31 -10.56 -27.48
N LEU A 173 -3.96 -10.64 -26.19
CA LEU A 173 -4.10 -9.56 -25.20
C LEU A 173 -2.93 -8.56 -25.29
#